data_AF-A0A8H7Y6P0-F1
#
_entry.id   AF-A0A8H7Y6P0-F1
#
_cell.length_a   1.000
_cell.length_b   1.000
_cell.length_c   1.000
_cell.angle_alpha   90.00
_cell.angle_beta   90.00
_cell.angle_gamma   90.00
#
_symmetry.space_group_name_H-M   'P 1'
#
loop_
_entity.id
_entity.type
_entity.pdbx_description
1 polymer ?
#
loop_
_entity_poly.entity_id
_entity_poly.type
_entity_poly.pdbx_seq_one_letter_code
_entity_poly.pdbx_strand_id
1 'polypeptide(L)'
;MANRVVVEGTLPKAGLGQVVPPRREISALVKDIYQFSLYVQALQEIYDKPANDVVSYWQISGIHGEPYVEWNGTLNVPRSPTDRGFCVHGTPLFPTWHRPYIVLFEQEVQRIARRIAATYTHDTDRWNIEAAFLRQPYWGWDQIATVVPPPEVISAPMVSIVKPDSPAEVLVPNPFLTYTYPAGANAVFGAPFNAWPRTARYPDGLGISQPAKLQAALQALGPQIVNNTQRLMSITTWDAFALGDGTTSGLESIHDTIHNHTGGPNGNMTFIPVASFDPIFYLHHAQVDRVIALWYSRHRVWTPNAADLLPFRRTQTEYWKSPEIIQTNTVFNYVYLGIPNAVQSESSEAGVADYQSEASSTTELEWSVRVECEKYEVGGSFSLYVFMSKEVPSNHTEWLFHPSFAGTFDVFANPNPEKCANCTAHADQTIKGFIHINKKYLERSKKKTLDPEVVIPYLKEHISWGVIKANGEVADIKKFTTLNVTVICTPLTFSDGAKYPTEGRPKVYPEITRGRVGGHRDDQEN
;
A
#
# COMPACT_ATOMS: atom_id res chain seq x y z
N MET A 1 3.02 29.47 -24.37
CA MET A 1 3.03 28.06 -23.92
C MET A 1 2.18 27.97 -22.67
N ALA A 2 1.30 26.97 -22.53
CA ALA A 2 0.55 26.78 -21.29
C ALA A 2 1.54 26.40 -20.17
N ASN A 3 1.48 27.11 -19.03
CA ASN A 3 2.33 26.81 -17.87
C ASN A 3 1.85 25.51 -17.23
N ARG A 4 2.65 24.45 -17.31
CA ARG A 4 2.33 23.12 -16.78
C ARG A 4 2.65 23.05 -15.29
N VAL A 5 1.89 22.24 -14.55
CA VAL A 5 2.18 21.92 -13.15
C VAL A 5 3.51 21.15 -13.09
N VAL A 6 4.43 21.61 -12.24
CA VAL A 6 5.69 20.93 -11.94
C VAL A 6 5.59 20.33 -10.54
N VAL A 7 6.08 19.09 -10.40
CA VAL A 7 6.15 18.38 -9.12
C VAL A 7 7.52 18.67 -8.52
N GLU A 8 7.63 19.70 -7.68
CA GLU A 8 8.89 20.15 -7.07
C GLU A 8 8.96 19.87 -5.56
N GLY A 9 7.84 19.45 -4.98
CA GLY A 9 7.66 19.25 -3.55
C GLY A 9 7.26 20.52 -2.83
N THR A 10 7.29 20.45 -1.50
CA THR A 10 6.80 21.52 -0.63
C THR A 10 7.75 22.73 -0.59
N LEU A 11 7.17 23.93 -0.48
CA LEU A 11 7.89 25.19 -0.40
C LEU A 11 7.59 25.94 0.92
N PRO A 12 8.56 26.69 1.48
CA PRO A 12 9.94 26.88 0.99
C PRO A 12 10.82 25.63 1.16
N LYS A 13 11.78 25.44 0.24
CA LYS A 13 12.81 24.41 0.40
C LYS A 13 13.72 24.76 1.58
N ALA A 14 14.05 23.78 2.42
CA ALA A 14 15.01 23.97 3.50
C ALA A 14 16.36 24.39 2.90
N GLY A 15 16.94 25.48 3.40
CA GLY A 15 18.28 25.91 3.02
C GLY A 15 19.36 24.95 3.52
N LEU A 16 20.60 25.12 3.05
CA LEU A 16 21.75 24.36 3.55
C LEU A 16 21.85 24.50 5.08
N GLY A 17 21.88 23.37 5.79
CA GLY A 17 21.94 23.33 7.26
C GLY A 17 20.61 23.54 8.00
N GLN A 18 19.50 23.78 7.29
CA GLN A 18 18.17 23.86 7.90
C GLN A 18 17.52 22.48 8.02
N VAL A 19 16.66 22.33 9.03
CA VAL A 19 15.91 21.10 9.27
C VAL A 19 14.90 20.89 8.14
N VAL A 20 15.02 19.77 7.43
CA VAL A 20 14.02 19.32 6.46
C VAL A 20 12.82 18.77 7.22
N PRO A 21 11.59 19.25 7.00
CA PRO A 21 10.42 18.78 7.73
C PRO A 21 10.11 17.29 7.46
N PRO A 22 9.78 16.51 8.50
CA PRO A 22 9.46 15.10 8.34
C PRO A 22 7.99 14.87 7.94
N ARG A 23 7.74 13.86 7.10
CA ARG A 23 6.43 13.20 7.05
C ARG A 23 6.21 12.47 8.37
N ARG A 24 5.14 12.82 9.09
CA ARG A 24 4.84 12.28 10.43
C ARG A 24 3.90 11.09 10.34
N GLU A 25 3.97 10.20 11.31
CA GLU A 25 2.96 9.16 11.50
C GLU A 25 1.60 9.83 11.80
N ILE A 26 0.52 9.37 11.18
CA ILE A 26 -0.79 10.04 11.26
C ILE A 26 -1.33 10.14 12.70
N SER A 27 -1.09 9.14 13.55
CA SER A 27 -1.47 9.15 14.97
C SER A 27 -0.70 10.20 15.79
N ALA A 28 0.44 10.67 15.29
CA ALA A 28 1.16 11.81 15.86
C ALA A 28 0.67 13.15 15.30
N LEU A 29 0.28 13.20 14.02
CA LEU A 29 -0.23 14.43 13.40
C LEU A 29 -1.62 14.79 13.95
N VAL A 30 -2.53 13.84 14.14
CA VAL A 30 -3.88 14.13 14.69
C VAL A 30 -3.86 14.72 16.11
N LYS A 31 -2.75 14.56 16.84
CA LYS A 31 -2.55 15.13 18.18
C LYS A 31 -1.97 16.55 18.14
N ASP A 32 -1.50 17.00 16.98
CA ASP A 32 -0.96 18.34 16.78
C ASP A 32 -2.06 19.24 16.22
N ILE A 33 -2.71 20.01 17.09
CA ILE A 33 -3.86 20.82 16.71
C ILE A 33 -3.55 21.81 15.57
N TYR A 34 -2.31 22.30 15.47
CA TYR A 34 -1.94 23.23 14.40
C TYR A 34 -1.87 22.52 13.05
N GLN A 35 -1.03 21.48 12.96
CA GLN A 35 -0.88 20.75 11.69
C GLN A 35 -2.16 20.03 11.29
N PHE A 36 -2.89 19.46 12.24
CA PHE A 36 -4.15 18.78 11.97
C PHE A 36 -5.24 19.75 11.49
N SER A 37 -5.39 20.92 12.12
CA SER A 37 -6.35 21.94 11.66
C SER A 37 -6.04 22.43 10.24
N LEU A 38 -4.76 22.67 9.94
CA LEU A 38 -4.33 23.07 8.60
C LEU A 38 -4.59 21.97 7.57
N TYR A 39 -4.27 20.72 7.90
CA TYR A 39 -4.44 19.60 7.00
C TYR A 39 -5.92 19.28 6.72
N VAL A 40 -6.78 19.29 7.75
CA VAL A 40 -8.23 19.10 7.60
C VAL A 40 -8.85 20.19 6.73
N GLN A 41 -8.52 21.46 6.97
CA GLN A 41 -9.04 22.55 6.15
C GLN A 41 -8.50 22.50 4.72
N ALA A 42 -7.23 22.12 4.53
CA ALA A 42 -6.63 22.00 3.21
C ALA A 42 -7.21 20.84 2.39
N LEU A 43 -7.50 19.71 3.04
CA LEU A 43 -8.23 18.60 2.43
C LEU A 43 -9.63 19.03 1.99
N GLN A 44 -10.36 19.74 2.85
CA GLN A 44 -11.68 20.23 2.47
C GLN A 44 -11.59 21.17 1.25
N GLU A 45 -10.64 22.10 1.25
CA GLU A 45 -10.53 23.04 0.14
C GLU A 45 -10.05 22.39 -1.18
N ILE A 46 -9.19 21.37 -1.14
CA ILE A 46 -8.80 20.65 -2.36
C ILE A 46 -9.97 19.81 -2.93
N TYR A 47 -10.89 19.35 -2.07
CA TYR A 47 -12.11 18.66 -2.50
C TYR A 47 -13.11 19.60 -3.18
N ASP A 48 -13.20 20.84 -2.69
CA ASP A 48 -14.12 21.87 -3.19
C ASP A 48 -13.65 22.50 -4.52
N LYS A 49 -12.43 22.18 -4.98
CA LYS A 49 -11.92 22.65 -6.27
C LYS A 49 -12.79 22.17 -7.42
N PRO A 50 -13.02 23.01 -8.46
CA PRO A 50 -13.69 22.59 -9.68
C PRO A 50 -13.03 21.37 -10.32
N ALA A 51 -13.82 20.43 -10.83
CA ALA A 51 -13.33 19.18 -11.42
C ALA A 51 -12.42 19.37 -12.66
N ASN A 52 -12.42 20.56 -13.26
CA ASN A 52 -11.55 20.93 -14.39
C ASN A 52 -10.28 21.67 -13.96
N ASP A 53 -10.10 21.98 -12.68
CA ASP A 53 -8.82 22.45 -12.14
C ASP A 53 -7.84 21.25 -12.12
N VAL A 54 -6.72 21.37 -12.83
CA VAL A 54 -5.70 20.31 -12.99
C VAL A 54 -5.12 19.83 -11.66
N VAL A 55 -5.18 20.66 -10.61
CA VAL A 55 -4.78 20.32 -9.23
C VAL A 55 -5.96 20.13 -8.28
N SER A 56 -7.18 19.95 -8.79
CA SER A 56 -8.31 19.47 -7.96
C SER A 56 -8.07 18.05 -7.48
N TYR A 57 -8.70 17.69 -6.37
CA TYR A 57 -8.67 16.31 -5.88
C TYR A 57 -9.16 15.32 -6.94
N TRP A 58 -10.23 15.68 -7.68
CA TRP A 58 -10.74 14.88 -8.79
C TRP A 58 -9.68 14.60 -9.86
N GLN A 59 -8.95 15.62 -10.32
CA GLN A 59 -7.92 15.46 -11.35
C GLN A 59 -6.70 14.71 -10.83
N ILE A 60 -6.22 15.01 -9.61
CA ILE A 60 -5.06 14.34 -9.01
C ILE A 60 -5.38 12.86 -8.75
N SER A 61 -6.53 12.54 -8.17
CA SER A 61 -6.96 11.15 -7.98
C SER A 61 -7.12 10.42 -9.31
N GLY A 62 -7.67 11.09 -10.34
CA GLY A 62 -7.84 10.53 -11.68
C GLY A 62 -6.55 10.14 -12.41
N ILE A 63 -5.36 10.60 -11.96
CA ILE A 63 -4.07 10.17 -12.53
C ILE A 63 -3.89 8.66 -12.40
N HIS A 64 -4.29 8.08 -11.25
CA HIS A 64 -4.08 6.67 -10.96
C HIS A 64 -4.86 5.75 -11.89
N GLY A 65 -6.07 6.13 -12.29
CA GLY A 65 -6.98 5.23 -12.98
C GLY A 65 -8.08 5.94 -13.75
N GLU A 66 -9.33 5.60 -13.46
CA GLU A 66 -10.47 6.28 -14.05
C GLU A 66 -10.49 7.76 -13.61
N PRO A 67 -10.92 8.70 -14.47
CA PRO A 67 -11.65 8.50 -15.72
C PRO A 67 -10.77 8.32 -16.96
N TYR A 68 -9.48 7.99 -16.81
CA TYR A 68 -8.64 7.65 -17.95
C TYR A 68 -8.53 8.82 -18.94
N VAL A 69 -8.09 9.98 -18.45
CA VAL A 69 -8.01 11.23 -19.21
C VAL A 69 -6.59 11.80 -19.22
N GLU A 70 -6.33 12.72 -20.15
CA GLU A 70 -5.11 13.52 -20.14
C GLU A 70 -4.96 14.25 -18.80
N TRP A 71 -3.73 14.29 -18.27
CA TRP A 71 -3.40 15.16 -17.13
C TRP A 71 -2.23 16.09 -17.48
N ASN A 72 -2.44 17.39 -17.29
CA ASN A 72 -1.39 18.42 -17.42
C ASN A 72 -0.60 18.36 -18.75
N GLY A 73 -1.28 18.17 -19.88
CA GLY A 73 -0.63 18.10 -21.19
C GLY A 73 0.02 16.77 -21.51
N THR A 74 -0.17 15.78 -20.65
CA THR A 74 0.40 14.45 -20.80
C THR A 74 -0.75 13.51 -21.09
N LEU A 75 -0.75 12.96 -22.30
CA LEU A 75 -1.52 11.77 -22.60
C LEU A 75 -0.69 10.59 -22.10
N ASN A 76 -1.34 9.58 -21.53
CA ASN A 76 -0.66 8.31 -21.39
C ASN A 76 -0.30 7.83 -22.79
N VAL A 77 0.96 7.47 -23.04
CA VAL A 77 1.40 7.08 -24.38
C VAL A 77 0.64 5.81 -24.75
N PRO A 78 -0.30 5.86 -25.71
CA PRO A 78 -1.10 4.69 -26.01
C PRO A 78 -0.24 3.66 -26.74
N ARG A 79 -0.23 2.41 -26.26
CA ARG A 79 0.07 1.25 -27.14
C ARG A 79 -1.19 0.90 -27.96
N SER A 80 -2.37 1.32 -27.50
CA SER A 80 -3.71 1.09 -28.08
C SER A 80 -4.63 2.33 -27.93
N PRO A 81 -5.63 2.54 -28.80
CA PRO A 81 -6.66 3.60 -28.68
C PRO A 81 -7.45 3.63 -27.34
N THR A 82 -7.37 2.57 -26.54
CA THR A 82 -8.06 2.41 -25.24
C THR A 82 -7.15 2.65 -24.03
N ASP A 83 -5.84 2.83 -24.21
CA ASP A 83 -4.85 2.93 -23.14
C ASP A 83 -4.80 4.32 -22.50
N ARG A 84 -5.17 4.42 -21.22
CA ARG A 84 -5.37 5.75 -20.64
C ARG A 84 -5.06 5.93 -19.14
N GLY A 85 -4.79 4.87 -18.36
CA GLY A 85 -4.40 4.98 -16.94
C GLY A 85 -2.88 5.05 -16.71
N PHE A 86 -2.40 5.94 -15.83
CA PHE A 86 -0.95 6.13 -15.61
C PHE A 86 -0.34 5.20 -14.56
N CYS A 87 -1.14 4.57 -13.68
CA CYS A 87 -0.59 3.79 -12.58
C CYS A 87 0.33 2.67 -13.07
N VAL A 88 1.40 2.43 -12.31
CA VAL A 88 2.37 1.39 -12.60
C VAL A 88 2.30 0.31 -11.51
N HIS A 89 1.80 -0.86 -11.88
CA HIS A 89 1.66 -2.04 -11.03
C HIS A 89 2.28 -3.27 -11.71
N GLY A 90 2.70 -4.26 -10.93
CA GLY A 90 3.33 -5.49 -11.42
C GLY A 90 4.72 -5.30 -12.01
N THR A 91 5.39 -4.17 -11.72
CA THR A 91 6.71 -3.84 -12.28
C THR A 91 7.66 -3.28 -11.22
N PRO A 92 8.98 -3.41 -11.38
CA PRO A 92 9.95 -2.76 -10.49
C PRO A 92 9.90 -1.22 -10.47
N LEU A 93 9.13 -0.58 -11.35
CA LEU A 93 8.86 0.87 -11.31
C LEU A 93 7.77 1.27 -10.30
N PHE A 94 6.97 0.31 -9.79
CA PHE A 94 5.91 0.56 -8.80
C PHE A 94 6.36 1.47 -7.64
N PRO A 95 7.49 1.19 -6.95
CA PRO A 95 7.89 2.00 -5.79
C PRO A 95 8.22 3.44 -6.19
N THR A 96 8.87 3.63 -7.35
CA THR A 96 9.35 4.95 -7.79
C THR A 96 8.27 5.79 -8.45
N TRP A 97 7.27 5.20 -9.10
CA TRP A 97 6.18 5.93 -9.73
C TRP A 97 5.26 6.59 -8.70
N HIS A 98 4.96 5.91 -7.60
CA HIS A 98 4.09 6.42 -6.55
C HIS A 98 4.74 7.56 -5.73
N ARG A 99 6.07 7.64 -5.66
CA ARG A 99 6.77 8.72 -4.93
C ARG A 99 6.40 10.14 -5.41
N PRO A 100 6.62 10.53 -6.68
CA PRO A 100 6.22 11.85 -7.18
C PRO A 100 4.70 12.04 -7.18
N TYR A 101 3.89 10.97 -7.20
CA TYR A 101 2.44 11.08 -7.05
C TYR A 101 2.05 11.63 -5.69
N ILE A 102 2.63 11.08 -4.61
CA ILE A 102 2.38 11.57 -3.25
C ILE A 102 2.98 12.96 -3.04
N VAL A 103 4.13 13.26 -3.66
CA VAL A 103 4.71 14.61 -3.63
C VAL A 103 3.79 15.65 -4.30
N LEU A 104 3.15 15.32 -5.43
CA LEU A 104 2.19 16.21 -6.09
C LEU A 104 1.02 16.55 -5.15
N PHE A 105 0.42 15.53 -4.52
CA PHE A 105 -0.66 15.74 -3.58
C PHE A 105 -0.21 16.58 -2.37
N GLU A 106 0.92 16.22 -1.77
CA GLU A 106 1.52 16.91 -0.63
C GLU A 106 1.79 18.39 -0.93
N GLN A 107 2.36 18.69 -2.10
CA GLN A 107 2.66 20.05 -2.55
C GLN A 107 1.39 20.91 -2.59
N GLU A 108 0.29 20.39 -3.14
CA GLU A 108 -0.96 21.14 -3.26
C GLU A 108 -1.67 21.32 -1.92
N VAL A 109 -1.71 20.28 -1.08
CA VAL A 109 -2.24 20.37 0.29
C VAL A 109 -1.46 21.40 1.10
N GLN A 110 -0.13 21.38 1.04
CA GLN A 110 0.70 22.35 1.76
C GLN A 110 0.53 23.78 1.22
N ARG A 111 0.43 23.95 -0.11
CA ARG A 111 0.18 25.26 -0.72
C ARG A 111 -1.14 25.87 -0.24
N ILE A 112 -2.19 25.06 -0.17
CA ILE A 112 -3.50 25.45 0.37
C ILE A 112 -3.38 25.79 1.86
N ALA A 113 -2.75 24.92 2.65
CA ALA A 113 -2.53 25.13 4.08
C ALA A 113 -1.79 26.45 4.38
N ARG A 114 -0.77 26.81 3.59
CA ARG A 114 -0.04 28.08 3.74
C ARG A 114 -0.91 29.30 3.45
N ARG A 115 -1.80 29.22 2.44
CA ARG A 115 -2.77 30.29 2.19
C ARG A 115 -3.76 30.42 3.34
N ILE A 116 -4.26 29.31 3.86
CA ILE A 116 -5.19 29.30 5.01
C ILE A 116 -4.49 29.87 6.25
N ALA A 117 -3.25 29.44 6.55
CA ALA A 117 -2.45 29.96 7.65
C ALA A 117 -2.30 31.49 7.63
N ALA A 118 -2.13 32.07 6.44
CA ALA A 118 -2.04 33.53 6.27
C ALA A 118 -3.35 34.29 6.60
N THR A 119 -4.47 33.58 6.78
CA THR A 119 -5.77 34.18 7.16
C THR A 119 -6.05 34.11 8.66
N TYR A 120 -5.24 33.38 9.44
CA TYR A 120 -5.41 33.34 10.89
C TYR A 120 -5.20 34.72 11.50
N THR A 121 -6.01 35.06 12.50
CA THR A 121 -5.96 36.35 13.20
C THR A 121 -5.34 36.28 14.59
N HIS A 122 -4.94 35.08 15.02
CA HIS A 122 -4.29 34.76 16.29
C HIS A 122 -3.14 33.78 16.03
N ASP A 123 -2.12 33.74 16.90
CA ASP A 123 -0.94 32.87 16.77
C ASP A 123 -0.33 32.84 15.36
N THR A 124 -0.38 33.97 14.66
CA THR A 124 -0.12 34.08 13.20
C THR A 124 1.24 33.52 12.80
N ASP A 125 2.29 33.81 13.57
CA ASP A 125 3.63 33.29 13.34
C ASP A 125 3.67 31.75 13.47
N ARG A 126 2.96 31.20 14.46
CA ARG A 126 2.90 29.76 14.70
C ARG A 126 2.20 29.05 13.55
N TRP A 127 1.04 29.55 13.10
CA TRP A 127 0.32 28.98 11.96
C TRP A 127 1.15 29.00 10.67
N ASN A 128 1.85 30.10 10.40
CA ASN A 128 2.73 30.21 9.24
C ASN A 128 3.90 29.21 9.29
N ILE A 129 4.52 29.04 10.45
CA ILE A 129 5.59 28.05 10.67
C ILE A 129 5.06 26.63 10.44
N GLU A 130 3.92 26.29 11.07
CA GLU A 130 3.35 24.94 10.97
C GLU A 130 2.87 24.60 9.57
N ALA A 131 2.32 25.56 8.82
CA ALA A 131 1.99 25.36 7.41
C ALA A 131 3.22 25.16 6.52
N ALA A 132 4.33 25.85 6.81
CA ALA A 132 5.59 25.62 6.10
C ALA A 132 6.19 24.22 6.41
N PHE A 133 6.03 23.75 7.65
CA PHE A 133 6.48 22.44 8.11
C PHE A 133 5.52 21.29 7.77
N LEU A 134 4.28 21.58 7.35
CA LEU A 134 3.29 20.56 7.03
C LEU A 134 3.78 19.65 5.90
N ARG A 135 3.69 18.34 6.14
CA ARG A 135 4.03 17.27 5.20
C ARG A 135 2.91 16.24 5.19
N GLN A 136 2.83 15.46 4.12
CA GLN A 136 1.88 14.36 4.01
C GLN A 136 2.14 13.34 5.13
N PRO A 137 1.19 13.12 6.05
CA PRO A 137 1.36 12.08 7.05
C PRO A 137 1.33 10.68 6.41
N TYR A 138 2.02 9.74 7.05
CA TYR A 138 2.00 8.33 6.67
C TYR A 138 1.20 7.50 7.67
N TRP A 139 0.54 6.45 7.19
CA TRP A 139 -0.14 5.47 8.04
C TRP A 139 0.81 4.31 8.34
N GLY A 140 1.34 4.23 9.57
CA GLY A 140 2.35 3.25 9.97
C GLY A 140 1.87 1.80 10.07
N TRP A 141 1.39 1.20 8.98
CA TRP A 141 0.88 -0.17 8.98
C TRP A 141 1.92 -1.27 9.22
N ASP A 142 3.21 -0.90 9.21
CA ASP A 142 4.34 -1.78 9.53
C ASP A 142 4.51 -2.06 11.03
N GLN A 143 3.65 -1.51 11.90
CA GLN A 143 3.69 -1.72 13.34
C GLN A 143 2.30 -2.07 13.89
N ILE A 144 2.24 -3.01 14.84
CA ILE A 144 0.98 -3.43 15.48
C ILE A 144 0.25 -2.26 16.15
N ALA A 145 1.01 -1.31 16.72
CA ALA A 145 0.43 -0.16 17.41
C ALA A 145 -0.26 0.85 16.49
N THR A 146 0.04 0.84 15.19
CA THR A 146 -0.42 1.85 14.21
C THR A 146 -1.05 1.23 12.96
N VAL A 147 -1.14 -0.11 12.87
CA VAL A 147 -1.82 -0.79 11.75
C VAL A 147 -3.30 -0.47 11.67
N VAL A 148 -3.93 -0.14 12.80
CA VAL A 148 -5.26 0.46 12.82
C VAL A 148 -5.08 1.98 12.95
N PRO A 149 -5.47 2.78 11.95
CA PRO A 149 -5.45 4.24 12.07
C PRO A 149 -6.32 4.74 13.23
N PRO A 150 -6.06 5.96 13.74
CA PRO A 150 -6.85 6.53 14.82
C PRO A 150 -8.28 6.90 14.34
N PRO A 151 -9.27 7.04 15.25
CA PRO A 151 -10.65 7.34 14.90
C PRO A 151 -10.83 8.54 13.97
N GLU A 152 -10.01 9.58 14.12
CA GLU A 152 -9.97 10.79 13.29
C GLU A 152 -9.72 10.51 11.81
N VAL A 153 -9.28 9.30 11.44
CA VAL A 153 -9.00 8.91 10.05
C VAL A 153 -10.04 7.91 9.52
N ILE A 154 -10.60 7.05 10.37
CA ILE A 154 -11.39 5.89 9.92
C ILE A 154 -12.83 5.82 10.44
N SER A 155 -13.20 6.52 11.51
CA SER A 155 -14.52 6.32 12.13
C SER A 155 -15.21 7.57 12.71
N ALA A 156 -14.47 8.59 13.14
CA ALA A 156 -15.04 9.78 13.74
C ALA A 156 -15.72 10.66 12.67
N PRO A 157 -17.05 10.90 12.72
CA PRO A 157 -17.75 11.68 11.69
C PRO A 157 -17.38 13.16 11.72
N MET A 158 -16.94 13.65 12.88
CA MET A 158 -16.49 15.01 13.10
C MET A 158 -15.10 14.98 13.74
N VAL A 159 -14.29 15.99 13.46
CA VAL A 159 -12.97 16.19 14.03
C VAL A 159 -12.84 17.59 14.61
N SER A 160 -12.04 17.74 15.66
CA SER A 160 -11.79 19.03 16.31
C SER A 160 -10.65 19.77 15.60
N ILE A 161 -10.88 21.04 15.26
CA ILE A 161 -9.88 21.93 14.65
C ILE A 161 -9.99 23.35 15.21
N VAL A 162 -8.98 24.19 15.01
CA VAL A 162 -9.03 25.64 15.23
C VAL A 162 -9.13 26.34 13.86
N LYS A 163 -10.01 27.35 13.75
CA LYS A 163 -10.26 28.09 12.50
C LYS A 163 -9.59 29.47 12.50
N PRO A 164 -9.40 30.12 11.33
CA PRO A 164 -8.70 31.40 11.23
C PRO A 164 -9.26 32.56 12.09
N ASP A 165 -10.57 32.56 12.33
CA ASP A 165 -11.35 33.62 12.95
C ASP A 165 -11.45 33.52 14.49
N SER A 166 -11.10 32.37 15.07
CA SER A 166 -11.24 32.13 16.51
C SER A 166 -10.20 31.13 17.03
N PRO A 167 -9.57 31.38 18.19
CA PRO A 167 -8.65 30.42 18.83
C PRO A 167 -9.37 29.23 19.49
N ALA A 168 -10.71 29.23 19.51
CA ALA A 168 -11.47 28.12 20.06
C ALA A 168 -11.50 26.93 19.09
N GLU A 169 -11.38 25.73 19.66
CA GLU A 169 -11.62 24.50 18.91
C GLU A 169 -13.10 24.37 18.51
N VAL A 170 -13.34 23.90 17.30
CA VAL A 170 -14.66 23.64 16.72
C VAL A 170 -14.69 22.27 16.05
N LEU A 171 -15.86 21.63 16.08
CA LEU A 171 -16.08 20.38 15.35
C LEU A 171 -16.44 20.68 13.89
N VAL A 172 -15.76 19.99 12.97
CA VAL A 172 -16.05 20.04 11.53
C VAL A 172 -16.25 18.62 10.97
N PRO A 173 -17.01 18.47 9.87
CA PRO A 173 -17.09 17.18 9.16
C PRO A 173 -15.71 16.66 8.82
N ASN A 174 -15.50 15.35 8.95
CA ASN A 174 -14.20 14.73 8.77
C ASN A 174 -13.90 14.42 7.28
N PRO A 175 -12.95 15.14 6.63
CA PRO A 175 -12.61 14.90 5.23
C PRO A 175 -11.78 13.63 5.00
N PHE A 176 -11.35 12.93 6.06
CA PHE A 176 -10.64 11.65 5.91
C PHE A 176 -11.57 10.47 5.62
N LEU A 177 -12.87 10.55 5.95
CA LEU A 177 -13.75 9.39 5.86
C LEU A 177 -14.18 9.07 4.42
N THR A 178 -14.35 10.10 3.60
CA THR A 178 -14.90 9.97 2.25
C THR A 178 -14.59 11.22 1.43
N TYR A 179 -14.51 11.05 0.12
CA TYR A 179 -14.54 12.13 -0.85
C TYR A 179 -15.87 12.06 -1.59
N THR A 180 -16.61 13.18 -1.63
CA THR A 180 -17.83 13.29 -2.44
C THR A 180 -17.44 13.78 -3.83
N TYR A 181 -17.79 13.00 -4.85
CA TYR A 181 -17.46 13.35 -6.23
C TYR A 181 -18.19 14.62 -6.67
N PRO A 182 -17.63 15.39 -7.61
CA PRO A 182 -18.38 16.47 -8.26
C PRO A 182 -19.68 15.93 -8.86
N ALA A 183 -20.74 16.71 -8.79
CA ALA A 183 -22.09 16.26 -9.16
C ALA A 183 -22.12 15.63 -10.56
N GLY A 184 -22.48 14.34 -10.64
CA GLY A 184 -22.57 13.57 -11.88
C GLY A 184 -21.24 13.11 -12.47
N ALA A 185 -20.09 13.51 -11.93
CA ALA A 185 -18.78 13.16 -12.47
C ALA A 185 -18.49 11.66 -12.36
N ASN A 186 -19.01 10.99 -11.34
CA ASN A 186 -18.85 9.56 -11.11
C ASN A 186 -19.55 8.66 -12.14
N ALA A 187 -20.41 9.21 -13.02
CA ALA A 187 -21.08 8.44 -14.08
C ALA A 187 -20.09 7.78 -15.07
N VAL A 188 -18.85 8.22 -15.09
CA VAL A 188 -17.74 7.67 -15.90
C VAL A 188 -17.21 6.34 -15.35
N PHE A 189 -17.50 6.01 -14.08
CA PHE A 189 -16.93 4.85 -13.42
C PHE A 189 -17.69 3.55 -13.75
N GLY A 190 -17.02 2.41 -13.52
CA GLY A 190 -17.70 1.12 -13.47
C GLY A 190 -18.66 1.00 -12.28
N ALA A 191 -19.66 0.11 -12.39
CA ALA A 191 -20.49 -0.25 -11.24
C ALA A 191 -19.65 -0.94 -10.14
N PRO A 192 -19.96 -0.71 -8.85
CA PRO A 192 -21.07 0.10 -8.32
C PRO A 192 -20.75 1.60 -8.17
N PHE A 193 -19.52 2.04 -8.49
CA PHE A 193 -19.04 3.40 -8.19
C PHE A 193 -19.77 4.50 -8.95
N ASN A 194 -20.34 4.20 -10.11
CA ASN A 194 -21.20 5.13 -10.85
C ASN A 194 -22.53 5.45 -10.15
N ALA A 195 -22.99 4.61 -9.23
CA ALA A 195 -24.22 4.81 -8.49
C ALA A 195 -24.01 5.56 -7.18
N TRP A 196 -22.77 5.59 -6.65
CA TRP A 196 -22.47 6.19 -5.36
C TRP A 196 -21.85 7.56 -5.50
N PRO A 197 -22.37 8.59 -4.81
CA PRO A 197 -21.88 9.97 -4.97
C PRO A 197 -20.54 10.21 -4.26
N ARG A 198 -19.96 9.21 -3.60
CA ARG A 198 -18.80 9.35 -2.73
C ARG A 198 -18.02 8.04 -2.61
N THR A 199 -16.79 8.12 -2.13
CA THR A 199 -15.98 6.93 -1.83
C THR A 199 -16.46 6.19 -0.59
N ALA A 200 -16.29 4.87 -0.59
CA ALA A 200 -16.72 4.02 0.51
C ALA A 200 -15.72 2.91 0.85
N ARG A 201 -15.69 2.54 2.15
CA ARG A 201 -14.89 1.45 2.73
C ARG A 201 -15.81 0.44 3.40
N TYR A 202 -15.74 -0.82 3.00
CA TYR A 202 -16.69 -1.87 3.36
C TYR A 202 -18.16 -1.42 3.15
N PRO A 203 -18.52 -0.93 1.96
CA PRO A 203 -19.85 -0.40 1.70
C PRO A 203 -20.94 -1.45 1.99
N ASP A 204 -22.05 -1.00 2.57
CA ASP A 204 -23.31 -1.74 2.50
C ASP A 204 -23.97 -1.60 1.11
N GLY A 205 -25.18 -2.14 0.94
CA GLY A 205 -25.91 -2.08 -0.32
C GLY A 205 -26.24 -0.66 -0.81
N LEU A 206 -26.07 0.36 0.04
CA LEU A 206 -26.30 1.78 -0.28
C LEU A 206 -24.99 2.56 -0.48
N GLY A 207 -23.83 1.90 -0.44
CA GLY A 207 -22.53 2.58 -0.53
C GLY A 207 -22.16 3.33 0.74
N ILE A 208 -22.73 2.97 1.89
CA ILE A 208 -22.38 3.56 3.19
C ILE A 208 -21.22 2.76 3.80
N SER A 209 -20.12 3.44 4.11
CA SER A 209 -18.94 2.82 4.73
C SER A 209 -19.27 2.18 6.07
N GLN A 210 -18.57 1.09 6.39
CA GLN A 210 -18.70 0.35 7.65
C GLN A 210 -17.38 0.34 8.45
N PRO A 211 -17.07 1.40 9.21
CA PRO A 211 -15.80 1.54 9.93
C PRO A 211 -15.45 0.38 10.87
N ALA A 212 -16.44 -0.24 11.51
CA ALA A 212 -16.21 -1.38 12.40
C ALA A 212 -15.64 -2.60 11.65
N LYS A 213 -16.07 -2.83 10.40
CA LYS A 213 -15.54 -3.91 9.56
C LYS A 213 -14.11 -3.63 9.12
N LEU A 214 -13.82 -2.39 8.72
CA LEU A 214 -12.47 -1.92 8.42
C LEU A 214 -11.54 -2.11 9.62
N GLN A 215 -11.95 -1.62 10.80
CA GLN A 215 -11.14 -1.73 12.02
C GLN A 215 -10.85 -3.20 12.36
N ALA A 216 -11.87 -4.06 12.33
CA ALA A 216 -11.69 -5.48 12.60
C ALA A 216 -10.77 -6.15 11.58
N ALA A 217 -10.88 -5.78 10.29
CA ALA A 217 -10.03 -6.33 9.23
C ALA A 217 -8.55 -6.00 9.44
N LEU A 218 -8.24 -4.73 9.70
CA LEU A 218 -6.87 -4.27 9.97
C LEU A 218 -6.29 -4.91 11.24
N GLN A 219 -7.13 -5.12 12.28
CA GLN A 219 -6.72 -5.85 13.49
C GLN A 219 -6.39 -7.31 13.20
N ALA A 220 -7.21 -8.00 12.41
CA ALA A 220 -7.01 -9.41 12.08
C ALA A 220 -5.72 -9.63 11.27
N LEU A 221 -5.39 -8.71 10.36
CA LEU A 221 -4.26 -8.83 9.44
C LEU A 221 -2.96 -8.20 9.96
N GLY A 222 -3.03 -7.37 11.00
CA GLY A 222 -1.88 -6.68 11.57
C GLY A 222 -0.64 -7.56 11.76
N PRO A 223 -0.75 -8.75 12.39
CA PRO A 223 0.38 -9.66 12.54
C PRO A 223 1.03 -10.10 11.21
N GLN A 224 0.22 -10.38 10.18
CA GLN A 224 0.73 -10.78 8.86
C GLN A 224 1.44 -9.61 8.18
N ILE A 225 0.81 -8.42 8.15
CA ILE A 225 1.37 -7.22 7.53
C ILE A 225 2.74 -6.89 8.16
N VAL A 226 2.82 -6.88 9.48
CA VAL A 226 4.06 -6.59 10.20
C VAL A 226 5.14 -7.63 9.90
N ASN A 227 4.81 -8.93 9.95
CA ASN A 227 5.78 -9.98 9.65
C ASN A 227 6.28 -9.87 8.21
N ASN A 228 5.39 -9.74 7.22
CA ASN A 228 5.78 -9.59 5.82
C ASN A 228 6.68 -8.36 5.61
N THR A 229 6.43 -7.26 6.31
CA THR A 229 7.27 -6.05 6.23
C THR A 229 8.65 -6.27 6.83
N GLN A 230 8.76 -7.06 7.90
CA GLN A 230 10.05 -7.45 8.47
C GLN A 230 10.82 -8.38 7.52
N ARG A 231 10.13 -9.35 6.88
CA ARG A 231 10.72 -10.22 5.86
C ARG A 231 11.25 -9.43 4.67
N LEU A 232 10.48 -8.46 4.20
CA LEU A 232 10.88 -7.59 3.09
C LEU A 232 12.26 -6.93 3.29
N MET A 233 12.68 -6.70 4.53
CA MET A 233 13.99 -6.10 4.86
C MET A 233 15.17 -7.07 4.68
N SER A 234 14.93 -8.36 4.47
CA SER A 234 15.95 -9.37 4.13
C SER A 234 16.31 -9.35 2.65
N ILE A 235 15.40 -8.87 1.77
CA ILE A 235 15.61 -8.80 0.33
C ILE A 235 16.65 -7.72 0.00
N THR A 236 17.62 -8.05 -0.85
CA THR A 236 18.79 -7.19 -1.15
C THR A 236 18.79 -6.59 -2.55
N THR A 237 17.97 -7.07 -3.48
CA THR A 237 17.88 -6.53 -4.85
C THR A 237 16.60 -5.71 -5.04
N TRP A 238 16.65 -4.72 -5.93
CA TRP A 238 15.52 -3.80 -6.15
C TRP A 238 14.28 -4.51 -6.69
N ASP A 239 14.43 -5.35 -7.71
CA ASP A 239 13.29 -6.00 -8.38
C ASP A 239 12.57 -6.97 -7.44
N ALA A 240 13.34 -7.73 -6.65
CA ALA A 240 12.78 -8.58 -5.61
C ALA A 240 12.15 -7.76 -4.47
N PHE A 241 12.71 -6.61 -4.11
CA PHE A 241 12.10 -5.73 -3.12
C PHE A 241 10.75 -5.20 -3.62
N ALA A 242 10.65 -4.86 -4.90
CA ALA A 242 9.40 -4.39 -5.49
C ALA A 242 8.34 -5.51 -5.58
N LEU A 243 8.72 -6.67 -6.13
CA LEU A 243 7.77 -7.70 -6.59
C LEU A 243 7.86 -9.06 -5.86
N GLY A 244 8.92 -9.29 -5.08
CA GLY A 244 9.25 -10.56 -4.44
C GLY A 244 10.27 -11.39 -5.24
N ASP A 245 10.94 -12.33 -4.57
CA ASP A 245 11.94 -13.24 -5.16
C ASP A 245 11.43 -14.68 -5.35
N GLY A 246 10.14 -14.91 -5.12
CA GLY A 246 9.53 -16.23 -5.14
C GLY A 246 9.73 -17.06 -3.86
N THR A 247 10.33 -16.47 -2.82
CA THR A 247 10.40 -17.01 -1.46
C THR A 247 9.88 -16.05 -0.39
N THR A 248 9.99 -14.74 -0.66
CA THR A 248 9.50 -13.66 0.20
C THR A 248 8.63 -12.70 -0.60
N SER A 249 7.56 -12.19 0.02
CA SER A 249 6.66 -11.19 -0.60
C SER A 249 7.39 -9.87 -0.86
N GLY A 250 7.20 -9.30 -2.04
CA GLY A 250 7.65 -7.93 -2.34
C GLY A 250 6.77 -6.86 -1.68
N LEU A 251 7.22 -5.60 -1.79
CA LEU A 251 6.51 -4.43 -1.29
C LEU A 251 5.11 -4.31 -1.89
N GLU A 252 4.95 -4.56 -3.19
CA GLU A 252 3.66 -4.46 -3.87
C GLU A 252 2.63 -5.45 -3.28
N SER A 253 3.04 -6.67 -2.93
CA SER A 253 2.13 -7.66 -2.32
C SER A 253 1.62 -7.22 -0.93
N ILE A 254 2.46 -6.54 -0.13
CA ILE A 254 2.02 -6.01 1.17
C ILE A 254 1.08 -4.82 0.98
N HIS A 255 1.39 -3.96 0.00
CA HIS A 255 0.51 -2.88 -0.45
C HIS A 255 -0.87 -3.40 -0.87
N ASP A 256 -0.92 -4.49 -1.64
CA ASP A 256 -2.15 -5.10 -2.13
C ASP A 256 -3.04 -5.59 -0.98
N THR A 257 -2.45 -6.19 0.06
CA THR A 257 -3.18 -6.55 1.29
C THR A 257 -3.82 -5.33 1.95
N ILE A 258 -3.09 -4.21 2.05
CA ILE A 258 -3.66 -2.98 2.63
C ILE A 258 -4.80 -2.45 1.76
N HIS A 259 -4.67 -2.45 0.44
CA HIS A 259 -5.72 -2.03 -0.49
C HIS A 259 -7.01 -2.85 -0.32
N ASN A 260 -6.91 -4.18 -0.47
CA ASN A 260 -8.07 -5.07 -0.43
C ASN A 260 -8.79 -5.05 0.92
N HIS A 261 -8.06 -4.95 2.03
CA HIS A 261 -8.65 -4.95 3.38
C HIS A 261 -8.89 -3.56 3.97
N THR A 262 -8.57 -2.50 3.22
CA THR A 262 -9.08 -1.16 3.51
C THR A 262 -10.41 -0.92 2.79
N GLY A 263 -10.51 -1.36 1.52
CA GLY A 263 -11.73 -1.22 0.74
C GLY A 263 -12.78 -2.24 1.12
N GLY A 264 -12.39 -3.49 1.36
CA GLY A 264 -13.32 -4.60 1.51
C GLY A 264 -14.13 -4.85 0.23
N PRO A 265 -15.12 -5.75 0.28
CA PRO A 265 -16.01 -6.00 -0.86
C PRO A 265 -16.66 -4.71 -1.38
N ASN A 266 -16.53 -4.44 -2.68
CA ASN A 266 -17.04 -3.27 -3.39
C ASN A 266 -16.53 -1.90 -2.91
N GLY A 267 -15.56 -1.81 -1.99
CA GLY A 267 -15.02 -0.51 -1.57
C GLY A 267 -13.96 0.03 -2.50
N ASN A 268 -13.82 1.35 -2.59
CA ASN A 268 -12.93 2.04 -3.52
C ASN A 268 -11.49 1.52 -3.47
N MET A 269 -10.94 1.36 -2.27
CA MET A 269 -9.55 0.92 -2.06
C MET A 269 -9.25 -0.49 -2.59
N THR A 270 -10.26 -1.31 -2.92
CA THR A 270 -10.10 -2.66 -3.50
C THR A 270 -10.02 -2.65 -5.03
N PHE A 271 -10.26 -1.50 -5.68
CA PHE A 271 -10.30 -1.38 -7.14
C PHE A 271 -9.31 -0.33 -7.64
N ILE A 272 -8.26 -0.77 -8.35
CA ILE A 272 -7.22 0.10 -8.96
C ILE A 272 -7.81 1.37 -9.61
N PRO A 273 -8.87 1.29 -10.46
CA PRO A 273 -9.35 2.46 -11.18
C PRO A 273 -9.83 3.61 -10.30
N VAL A 274 -10.30 3.33 -9.09
CA VAL A 274 -10.97 4.32 -8.22
C VAL A 274 -10.39 4.42 -6.80
N ALA A 275 -9.32 3.68 -6.48
CA ALA A 275 -8.73 3.63 -5.14
C ALA A 275 -8.18 4.99 -4.69
N SER A 276 -7.55 5.75 -5.60
CA SER A 276 -6.95 7.06 -5.31
C SER A 276 -7.95 8.16 -4.95
N PHE A 277 -9.26 7.95 -5.17
CA PHE A 277 -10.29 8.87 -4.71
C PHE A 277 -10.60 8.71 -3.22
N ASP A 278 -10.20 7.60 -2.58
CA ASP A 278 -10.36 7.46 -1.14
C ASP A 278 -9.22 8.24 -0.42
N PRO A 279 -9.53 9.18 0.51
CA PRO A 279 -8.51 9.97 1.19
C PRO A 279 -7.40 9.16 1.89
N ILE A 280 -7.69 7.94 2.34
CA ILE A 280 -6.70 7.08 3.02
C ILE A 280 -5.60 6.58 2.07
N PHE A 281 -5.85 6.61 0.75
CA PHE A 281 -4.87 6.24 -0.28
C PHE A 281 -3.55 6.99 -0.08
N TYR A 282 -3.61 8.30 0.15
CA TYR A 282 -2.43 9.15 0.28
C TYR A 282 -1.66 8.89 1.58
N LEU A 283 -2.35 8.47 2.65
CA LEU A 283 -1.71 8.01 3.89
C LEU A 283 -1.00 6.66 3.70
N HIS A 284 -1.66 5.75 3.00
CA HIS A 284 -1.14 4.42 2.68
C HIS A 284 0.12 4.53 1.81
N HIS A 285 0.06 5.29 0.72
CA HIS A 285 1.19 5.44 -0.21
C HIS A 285 2.34 6.30 0.35
N ALA A 286 2.08 7.21 1.29
CA ALA A 286 3.14 7.85 2.07
C ALA A 286 3.88 6.85 2.99
N GLN A 287 3.22 5.79 3.45
CA GLN A 287 3.87 4.70 4.17
C GLN A 287 4.61 3.74 3.23
N VAL A 288 4.07 3.45 2.04
CA VAL A 288 4.82 2.71 1.00
C VAL A 288 6.14 3.43 0.72
N ASP A 289 6.10 4.75 0.53
CA ASP A 289 7.29 5.56 0.34
C ASP A 289 8.25 5.55 1.54
N ARG A 290 7.73 5.51 2.76
CA ARG A 290 8.53 5.33 3.98
C ARG A 290 9.25 3.98 4.00
N VAL A 291 8.59 2.90 3.59
CA VAL A 291 9.21 1.56 3.51
C VAL A 291 10.32 1.53 2.48
N ILE A 292 10.17 2.23 1.34
CA ILE A 292 11.26 2.42 0.37
C ILE A 292 12.45 3.13 1.01
N ALA A 293 12.21 4.22 1.75
CA ALA A 293 13.29 4.95 2.44
C ALA A 293 13.99 4.08 3.49
N LEU A 294 13.24 3.29 4.27
CA LEU A 294 13.78 2.32 5.22
C LEU A 294 14.67 1.30 4.53
N TRP A 295 14.16 0.66 3.47
CA TRP A 295 14.88 -0.38 2.73
C TRP A 295 16.15 0.18 2.07
N TYR A 296 16.05 1.33 1.41
CA TYR A 296 17.20 2.00 0.80
C TYR A 296 18.26 2.39 1.84
N SER A 297 17.85 2.85 3.03
CA SER A 297 18.80 3.20 4.09
C SER A 297 19.67 2.04 4.54
N ARG A 298 19.14 0.80 4.44
CA ARG A 298 19.79 -0.46 4.78
C ARG A 298 20.65 -1.00 3.64
N HIS A 299 20.11 -1.06 2.42
CA HIS A 299 20.71 -1.82 1.32
C HIS A 299 21.49 -0.96 0.31
N ARG A 300 21.20 0.35 0.22
CA ARG A 300 21.85 1.30 -0.71
C ARG A 300 21.77 0.91 -2.19
N VAL A 301 20.83 0.04 -2.53
CA VAL A 301 20.52 -0.37 -3.91
C VAL A 301 19.38 0.49 -4.45
N TRP A 302 19.44 0.87 -5.72
CA TRP A 302 18.38 1.63 -6.39
C TRP A 302 18.25 1.20 -7.84
N THR A 303 17.07 1.37 -8.42
CA THR A 303 16.83 1.00 -9.81
C THR A 303 17.56 1.93 -10.80
N PRO A 304 18.24 1.40 -11.82
CA PRO A 304 18.80 2.21 -12.91
C PRO A 304 17.74 2.60 -13.94
N ASN A 305 16.49 2.15 -13.80
CA ASN A 305 15.44 2.35 -14.79
C ASN A 305 15.13 3.84 -14.98
N ALA A 306 15.48 4.40 -16.13
CA ALA A 306 15.33 5.81 -16.47
C ALA A 306 14.11 6.11 -17.35
N ALA A 307 13.08 5.25 -17.32
CA ALA A 307 11.80 5.53 -17.95
C ALA A 307 11.12 6.76 -17.33
N ASP A 308 10.37 7.49 -18.13
CA ASP A 308 9.61 8.65 -17.66
C ASP A 308 8.52 8.18 -16.67
N LEU A 309 8.50 8.78 -15.49
CA LEU A 309 7.45 8.60 -14.49
C LEU A 309 6.26 9.50 -14.85
N LEU A 310 5.57 9.16 -15.94
CA LEU A 310 4.42 9.92 -16.41
C LEU A 310 3.28 9.90 -15.38
N PRO A 311 2.53 11.01 -15.20
CA PRO A 311 2.64 12.28 -15.91
C PRO A 311 3.45 13.34 -15.12
N PHE A 312 4.32 12.92 -14.20
CA PHE A 312 4.94 13.81 -13.22
C PHE A 312 6.10 14.60 -13.82
N ARG A 313 5.85 15.88 -14.07
CA ARG A 313 6.81 16.80 -14.66
C ARG A 313 7.84 17.30 -13.64
N ARG A 314 9.12 17.21 -14.00
CA ARG A 314 10.25 17.82 -13.29
C ARG A 314 10.49 19.27 -13.73
N THR A 315 10.28 19.53 -15.02
CA THR A 315 10.34 20.87 -15.62
C THR A 315 9.13 21.06 -16.54
N GLN A 316 9.05 22.20 -17.22
CA GLN A 316 7.97 22.42 -18.20
C GLN A 316 7.97 21.40 -19.35
N THR A 317 9.10 20.76 -19.63
CA THR A 317 9.29 19.85 -20.78
C THR A 317 9.73 18.43 -20.40
N GLU A 318 10.29 18.22 -19.21
CA GLU A 318 10.86 16.94 -18.76
C GLU A 318 10.02 16.29 -17.66
N TYR A 319 9.97 14.96 -17.66
CA TYR A 319 9.38 14.14 -16.61
C TYR A 319 10.42 13.65 -15.61
N TRP A 320 9.97 13.34 -14.39
CA TRP A 320 10.80 12.68 -13.39
C TRP A 320 11.20 11.28 -13.83
N LYS A 321 12.38 10.85 -13.41
CA LYS A 321 12.88 9.48 -13.60
C LYS A 321 13.34 8.88 -12.28
N SER A 322 13.30 7.56 -12.17
CA SER A 322 13.66 6.87 -10.93
C SER A 322 15.05 7.23 -10.38
N PRO A 323 16.13 7.36 -11.19
CA PRO A 323 17.45 7.71 -10.67
C PRO A 323 17.53 9.12 -10.06
N GLU A 324 16.58 10.00 -10.37
CA GLU A 324 16.60 11.41 -9.96
C GLU A 324 15.89 11.66 -8.62
N ILE A 325 15.15 10.67 -8.10
CA ILE A 325 14.25 10.84 -6.96
C ILE A 325 14.65 10.04 -5.71
N ILE A 326 15.90 9.60 -5.65
CA ILE A 326 16.46 8.84 -4.52
C ILE A 326 16.47 9.71 -3.25
N GLN A 327 17.03 10.92 -3.36
CA GLN A 327 17.28 11.83 -2.24
C GLN A 327 16.06 12.73 -1.99
N THR A 328 15.07 12.22 -1.27
CA THR A 328 13.80 12.92 -1.02
C THR A 328 13.97 14.27 -0.34
N ASN A 329 14.98 14.41 0.51
CA ASN A 329 15.28 15.61 1.28
C ASN A 329 15.73 16.79 0.39
N THR A 330 16.60 16.53 -0.59
CA THR A 330 17.10 17.58 -1.49
C THR A 330 16.18 17.80 -2.69
N VAL A 331 15.55 16.73 -3.17
CA VAL A 331 14.70 16.76 -4.37
C VAL A 331 13.33 17.34 -4.04
N PHE A 332 12.65 16.78 -3.03
CA PHE A 332 11.24 17.06 -2.71
C PHE A 332 11.00 17.68 -1.34
N ASN A 333 12.07 17.97 -0.59
CA ASN A 333 12.00 18.69 0.68
C ASN A 333 11.22 17.96 1.80
N TYR A 334 11.37 16.64 1.90
CA TYR A 334 10.85 15.85 3.03
C TYR A 334 11.80 14.73 3.46
N VAL A 335 11.64 14.30 4.71
CA VAL A 335 12.34 13.15 5.32
C VAL A 335 11.36 12.30 6.13
N TYR A 336 11.84 11.17 6.67
CA TYR A 336 11.16 10.39 7.69
C TYR A 336 12.01 10.34 8.95
N LEU A 337 11.39 10.56 10.11
CA LEU A 337 12.11 10.53 11.40
C LEU A 337 12.76 9.16 11.65
N GLY A 338 14.00 9.18 12.14
CA GLY A 338 14.75 7.96 12.48
C GLY A 338 15.30 7.19 11.28
N ILE A 339 15.14 7.70 10.05
CA ILE A 339 15.74 7.12 8.84
C ILE A 339 16.87 8.03 8.38
N PRO A 340 18.14 7.57 8.42
CA PRO A 340 19.26 8.37 7.93
C PRO A 340 19.10 8.65 6.43
N ASN A 341 19.33 9.90 6.02
CA ASN A 341 19.43 10.25 4.60
C ASN A 341 20.68 9.58 4.02
N ALA A 342 20.44 8.61 3.17
CA ALA A 342 21.43 7.68 2.70
C ALA A 342 22.13 8.20 1.44
N VAL A 343 23.38 8.67 1.51
CA VAL A 343 24.18 8.92 0.29
C VAL A 343 24.54 7.58 -0.35
N GLN A 344 24.37 7.47 -1.67
CA GLN A 344 24.77 6.29 -2.45
C GLN A 344 26.29 6.14 -2.35
N SER A 345 26.81 4.97 -1.98
CA SER A 345 28.27 4.73 -2.08
C SER A 345 28.63 4.56 -3.56
N GLU A 346 29.61 5.33 -4.04
CA GLU A 346 30.27 5.04 -5.30
C GLU A 346 30.92 3.65 -5.18
N SER A 347 30.52 2.71 -6.04
CA SER A 347 30.79 1.26 -5.96
C SER A 347 30.06 0.59 -4.75
N SER A 348 29.36 -0.53 -4.90
CA SER A 348 29.74 -1.74 -5.62
C SER A 348 28.56 -2.71 -5.65
N GLU A 349 28.54 -3.60 -6.65
CA GLU A 349 27.87 -4.91 -6.61
C GLU A 349 28.47 -5.85 -5.52
N ALA A 350 29.05 -5.31 -4.43
CA ALA A 350 29.51 -6.12 -3.33
C ALA A 350 28.39 -6.22 -2.31
N GLY A 351 27.81 -7.42 -2.21
CA GLY A 351 26.97 -7.80 -1.09
C GLY A 351 27.60 -7.37 0.22
N VAL A 352 26.75 -7.01 1.18
CA VAL A 352 27.12 -6.74 2.56
C VAL A 352 28.06 -7.87 3.00
N ALA A 353 29.34 -7.52 3.20
CA ALA A 353 30.31 -8.45 3.77
C ALA A 353 29.81 -8.80 5.17
N ASP A 354 29.37 -10.04 5.31
CA ASP A 354 28.97 -10.65 6.56
C ASP A 354 30.19 -10.62 7.47
N TYR A 355 30.20 -9.70 8.44
CA TYR A 355 31.16 -9.73 9.52
C TYR A 355 30.79 -10.96 10.38
N GLN A 356 31.37 -12.11 10.05
CA GLN A 356 31.38 -13.27 10.93
C GLN A 356 32.24 -12.94 12.16
N SER A 357 31.66 -12.24 13.12
CA SER A 357 32.00 -12.54 14.51
C SER A 357 31.28 -13.85 14.87
N GLU A 358 31.88 -14.65 15.74
CA GLU A 358 31.24 -15.79 16.42
C GLU A 358 30.13 -15.30 17.37
N ALA A 359 29.21 -14.47 16.87
CA ALA A 359 28.00 -14.10 17.57
C ALA A 359 27.11 -15.33 17.69
N SER A 360 26.51 -15.51 18.86
CA SER A 360 25.48 -16.53 19.02
C SER A 360 24.37 -16.23 18.01
N SER A 361 23.83 -17.27 17.40
CA SER A 361 22.70 -17.14 16.49
C SER A 361 21.64 -18.17 16.85
N THR A 362 20.38 -17.76 16.78
CA THR A 362 19.25 -18.68 16.91
C THR A 362 18.67 -18.95 15.53
N THR A 363 18.32 -20.20 15.27
CA THR A 363 17.60 -20.58 14.06
C THR A 363 16.20 -21.04 14.43
N GLU A 364 15.20 -20.42 13.82
CA GLU A 364 13.79 -20.74 13.99
C GLU A 364 13.20 -21.25 12.66
N LEU A 365 12.17 -22.09 12.70
CA LEU A 365 11.50 -22.57 11.50
C LEU A 365 10.25 -21.74 11.22
N GLU A 366 10.10 -21.23 10.01
CA GLU A 366 8.91 -20.52 9.56
C GLU A 366 8.10 -21.34 8.56
N TRP A 367 6.91 -21.78 8.97
CA TRP A 367 5.97 -22.43 8.08
C TRP A 367 5.10 -21.40 7.38
N SER A 368 5.07 -21.47 6.04
CA SER A 368 4.30 -20.55 5.21
C SER A 368 3.49 -21.30 4.17
N VAL A 369 2.29 -20.81 3.88
CA VAL A 369 1.56 -21.18 2.67
C VAL A 369 2.04 -20.25 1.55
N ARG A 370 2.62 -20.85 0.52
CA ARG A 370 2.98 -20.16 -0.72
C ARG A 370 1.84 -20.34 -1.72
N VAL A 371 1.32 -19.23 -2.20
CA VAL A 371 0.31 -19.17 -3.25
C VAL A 371 0.96 -18.66 -4.52
N GLU A 372 0.68 -19.33 -5.64
CA GLU A 372 1.07 -18.91 -6.97
C GLU A 372 -0.13 -18.99 -7.91
N CYS A 373 -0.34 -17.95 -8.72
CA CYS A 373 -1.38 -17.89 -9.76
C CYS A 373 -1.10 -16.74 -10.75
N GLU A 374 -1.80 -16.72 -11.87
CA GLU A 374 -1.86 -15.56 -12.76
C GLU A 374 -2.65 -14.41 -12.12
N LYS A 375 -2.16 -13.19 -12.29
CA LYS A 375 -2.72 -11.97 -11.67
C LYS A 375 -4.19 -11.74 -12.04
N TYR A 376 -4.60 -12.12 -13.25
CA TYR A 376 -5.95 -11.89 -13.78
C TYR A 376 -6.80 -13.17 -13.85
N GLU A 377 -6.42 -14.22 -13.12
CA GLU A 377 -7.11 -15.53 -13.07
C GLU A 377 -8.64 -15.42 -12.85
N VAL A 378 -9.09 -14.40 -12.12
CA VAL A 378 -10.52 -14.11 -11.87
C VAL A 378 -11.01 -12.78 -12.43
N GLY A 379 -10.21 -12.14 -13.29
CA GLY A 379 -10.54 -10.92 -14.02
C GLY A 379 -10.54 -9.62 -13.20
N GLY A 380 -9.91 -9.60 -12.02
CA GLY A 380 -9.81 -8.40 -11.16
C GLY A 380 -9.25 -8.75 -9.78
N SER A 381 -9.28 -7.81 -8.84
CA SER A 381 -8.78 -8.05 -7.48
C SER A 381 -9.48 -9.21 -6.78
N PHE A 382 -8.74 -9.96 -5.97
CA PHE A 382 -9.26 -11.02 -5.11
C PHE A 382 -8.35 -11.29 -3.93
N SER A 383 -8.87 -12.03 -2.96
CA SER A 383 -8.16 -12.46 -1.77
C SER A 383 -8.35 -13.96 -1.56
N LEU A 384 -7.25 -14.71 -1.50
CA LEU A 384 -7.23 -16.10 -1.06
C LEU A 384 -7.07 -16.13 0.46
N TYR A 385 -8.01 -16.77 1.15
CA TYR A 385 -8.03 -16.94 2.60
C TYR A 385 -7.55 -18.34 2.95
N VAL A 386 -6.60 -18.44 3.88
CA VAL A 386 -6.14 -19.72 4.43
C VAL A 386 -6.74 -19.94 5.81
N PHE A 387 -7.14 -21.18 6.06
CA PHE A 387 -7.69 -21.62 7.33
C PHE A 387 -6.92 -22.83 7.88
N MET A 388 -6.68 -22.83 9.19
CA MET A 388 -6.28 -24.00 9.97
C MET A 388 -7.51 -24.83 10.39
N SER A 389 -8.26 -25.30 9.40
CA SER A 389 -9.39 -26.21 9.51
C SER A 389 -9.46 -27.15 8.31
N LYS A 390 -10.08 -28.32 8.50
CA LYS A 390 -10.25 -29.35 7.47
C LYS A 390 -11.04 -28.84 6.26
N GLU A 391 -12.10 -28.09 6.53
CA GLU A 391 -12.98 -27.52 5.52
C GLU A 391 -12.95 -25.99 5.60
N VAL A 392 -13.24 -25.36 4.46
CA VAL A 392 -13.45 -23.92 4.37
C VAL A 392 -14.70 -23.58 5.17
N PRO A 393 -14.68 -22.60 6.09
CA PRO A 393 -15.88 -22.19 6.82
C PRO A 393 -17.02 -21.83 5.85
N SER A 394 -18.26 -22.22 6.17
CA SER A 394 -19.38 -22.03 5.23
C SER A 394 -19.80 -20.57 5.06
N ASN A 395 -19.67 -19.74 6.09
CA ASN A 395 -20.03 -18.34 6.05
C ASN A 395 -18.84 -17.45 5.62
N HIS A 396 -18.78 -17.09 4.33
CA HIS A 396 -17.67 -16.32 3.77
C HIS A 396 -17.61 -14.87 4.25
N THR A 397 -18.72 -14.28 4.71
CA THR A 397 -18.70 -12.91 5.24
C THR A 397 -17.97 -12.79 6.58
N GLU A 398 -17.71 -13.92 7.23
CA GLU A 398 -17.03 -14.01 8.52
C GLU A 398 -15.62 -14.62 8.41
N TRP A 399 -15.16 -14.97 7.20
CA TRP A 399 -13.87 -15.65 7.00
C TRP A 399 -12.69 -14.95 7.66
N LEU A 400 -12.61 -13.63 7.55
CA LEU A 400 -11.52 -12.84 8.13
C LEU A 400 -11.48 -12.93 9.67
N PHE A 401 -12.62 -13.21 10.30
CA PHE A 401 -12.78 -13.26 11.75
C PHE A 401 -12.97 -14.68 12.27
N HIS A 402 -12.99 -15.66 11.37
CA HIS A 402 -13.22 -17.04 11.74
C HIS A 402 -12.06 -17.55 12.61
N PRO A 403 -12.30 -18.33 13.69
CA PRO A 403 -11.23 -18.76 14.60
C PRO A 403 -10.09 -19.55 13.93
N SER A 404 -10.37 -20.22 12.81
CA SER A 404 -9.36 -20.94 12.02
C SER A 404 -8.61 -20.07 11.01
N PHE A 405 -9.02 -18.82 10.77
CA PHE A 405 -8.36 -17.92 9.81
C PHE A 405 -6.87 -17.75 10.14
N ALA A 406 -6.01 -17.97 9.14
CA ALA A 406 -4.56 -17.92 9.29
C ALA A 406 -3.94 -16.72 8.58
N GLY A 407 -4.57 -16.20 7.54
CA GLY A 407 -4.06 -15.07 6.76
C GLY A 407 -4.60 -15.05 5.33
N THR A 408 -4.19 -14.04 4.57
CA THR A 408 -4.61 -13.83 3.18
C THR A 408 -3.44 -13.67 2.23
N PHE A 409 -3.64 -14.11 0.99
CA PHE A 409 -2.87 -13.67 -0.17
C PHE A 409 -3.77 -12.78 -1.01
N ASP A 410 -3.37 -11.54 -1.20
CA ASP A 410 -4.21 -10.49 -1.79
C ASP A 410 -3.62 -10.05 -3.12
N VAL A 411 -4.48 -10.01 -4.13
CA VAL A 411 -4.15 -9.59 -5.49
C VAL A 411 -4.91 -8.32 -5.76
N PHE A 412 -4.19 -7.23 -6.04
CA PHE A 412 -4.77 -5.98 -6.48
C PHE A 412 -4.62 -5.86 -8.00
N ALA A 413 -5.73 -5.98 -8.71
CA ALA A 413 -5.73 -6.05 -10.17
C ALA A 413 -6.87 -5.21 -10.76
N ASN A 414 -6.59 -4.59 -11.91
CA ASN A 414 -7.56 -3.76 -12.61
C ASN A 414 -8.61 -4.67 -13.26
N PRO A 415 -9.91 -4.51 -12.99
CA PRO A 415 -10.93 -5.34 -13.64
C PRO A 415 -11.06 -5.12 -15.16
N ASN A 416 -10.46 -4.04 -15.69
CA ASN A 416 -10.46 -3.68 -17.10
C ASN A 416 -9.01 -3.48 -17.60
N PRO A 417 -8.18 -4.55 -17.65
CA PRO A 417 -6.77 -4.42 -18.01
C PRO A 417 -6.55 -3.79 -19.39
N GLU A 418 -7.48 -3.97 -20.33
CA GLU A 418 -7.45 -3.45 -21.70
C GLU A 418 -7.58 -1.92 -21.82
N LYS A 419 -7.94 -1.24 -20.72
CA LYS A 419 -8.02 0.23 -20.63
C LYS A 419 -6.75 0.86 -20.06
N CYS A 420 -5.77 0.05 -19.67
CA CYS A 420 -4.53 0.49 -19.06
C CYS A 420 -3.33 -0.25 -19.67
N ALA A 421 -2.44 0.51 -20.32
CA ALA A 421 -1.26 -0.04 -21.00
C ALA A 421 -0.38 -0.89 -20.08
N ASN A 422 -0.17 -0.44 -18.84
CA ASN A 422 0.58 -1.20 -17.83
C ASN A 422 -0.14 -2.51 -17.48
N CYS A 423 -1.45 -2.45 -17.19
CA CYS A 423 -2.22 -3.65 -16.85
C CYS A 423 -2.22 -4.69 -17.98
N THR A 424 -2.42 -4.25 -19.23
CA THR A 424 -2.37 -5.12 -20.42
C THR A 424 -0.98 -5.75 -20.59
N ALA A 425 0.10 -4.99 -20.38
CA ALA A 425 1.47 -5.50 -20.52
C ALA A 425 1.83 -6.58 -19.48
N HIS A 426 1.06 -6.69 -18.40
CA HIS A 426 1.28 -7.63 -17.30
C HIS A 426 0.05 -8.52 -17.05
N ALA A 427 -0.80 -8.71 -18.07
CA ALA A 427 -2.01 -9.54 -17.98
C ALA A 427 -1.68 -11.02 -17.68
N ASP A 428 -0.61 -11.54 -18.26
CA ASP A 428 -0.18 -12.94 -18.10
C ASP A 428 0.85 -13.11 -16.96
N GLN A 429 0.97 -12.11 -16.06
CA GLN A 429 1.95 -12.15 -14.98
C GLN A 429 1.55 -13.21 -13.93
N THR A 430 2.42 -14.18 -13.70
CA THR A 430 2.37 -15.03 -12.52
C THR A 430 2.85 -14.26 -11.30
N ILE A 431 2.05 -14.27 -10.25
CA ILE A 431 2.34 -13.64 -8.96
C ILE A 431 2.44 -14.69 -7.87
N LYS A 432 3.25 -14.39 -6.85
CA LYS A 432 3.49 -15.26 -5.71
C LYS A 432 3.33 -14.48 -4.42
N GLY A 433 2.81 -15.13 -3.39
CA GLY A 433 2.76 -14.55 -2.06
C GLY A 433 2.72 -15.59 -0.95
N PHE A 434 2.95 -15.09 0.26
CA PHE A 434 3.27 -15.92 1.41
C PHE A 434 2.39 -15.55 2.60
N ILE A 435 1.81 -16.59 3.21
CA ILE A 435 1.00 -16.49 4.42
C ILE A 435 1.73 -17.28 5.51
N HIS A 436 2.26 -16.57 6.50
CA HIS A 436 2.99 -17.15 7.62
C HIS A 436 2.03 -17.77 8.65
N ILE A 437 2.09 -19.08 8.85
CA ILE A 437 1.05 -19.83 9.58
C ILE A 437 1.47 -20.30 10.98
N ASN A 438 2.73 -20.10 11.38
CA ASN A 438 3.28 -20.57 12.66
C ASN A 438 2.36 -20.29 13.86
N LYS A 439 1.97 -19.02 14.05
CA LYS A 439 1.11 -18.60 15.17
C LYS A 439 -0.22 -19.33 15.17
N LYS A 440 -0.91 -19.37 14.02
CA LYS A 440 -2.24 -19.99 13.91
C LYS A 440 -2.16 -21.51 14.03
N TYR A 441 -1.11 -22.13 13.49
CA TYR A 441 -0.84 -23.56 13.67
C TYR A 441 -0.66 -23.91 15.15
N LEU A 442 0.20 -23.21 15.89
CA LEU A 442 0.44 -23.49 17.31
C LEU A 442 -0.85 -23.32 18.14
N GLU A 443 -1.62 -22.27 17.89
CA GLU A 443 -2.92 -22.02 18.52
C GLU A 443 -3.92 -23.17 18.29
N ARG A 444 -4.07 -23.62 17.04
CA ARG A 444 -5.13 -24.57 16.65
C ARG A 444 -4.73 -26.02 16.89
N SER A 445 -3.47 -26.37 16.68
CA SER A 445 -2.95 -27.71 16.92
C SER A 445 -2.70 -27.99 18.40
N LYS A 446 -2.55 -26.94 19.23
CA LYS A 446 -2.12 -27.00 20.64
C LYS A 446 -0.76 -27.68 20.82
N LYS A 447 0.03 -27.82 19.74
CA LYS A 447 1.40 -28.33 19.76
C LYS A 447 2.36 -27.24 20.22
N LYS A 448 3.56 -27.65 20.63
CA LYS A 448 4.63 -26.75 21.11
C LYS A 448 5.90 -26.83 20.25
N THR A 449 5.80 -27.44 19.07
CA THR A 449 6.91 -27.66 18.17
C THR A 449 6.52 -27.29 16.74
N LEU A 450 7.51 -26.84 15.98
CA LEU A 450 7.45 -26.56 14.55
C LEU A 450 8.18 -27.63 13.73
N ASP A 451 8.51 -28.78 14.34
CA ASP A 451 9.20 -29.87 13.67
C ASP A 451 8.35 -30.47 12.53
N PRO A 452 8.95 -30.72 11.35
CA PRO A 452 8.23 -31.25 10.20
C PRO A 452 7.44 -32.55 10.47
N GLU A 453 7.97 -33.43 11.31
CA GLU A 453 7.31 -34.70 11.66
C GLU A 453 5.95 -34.52 12.35
N VAL A 454 5.74 -33.38 13.02
CA VAL A 454 4.49 -33.06 13.73
C VAL A 454 3.62 -32.12 12.89
N VAL A 455 4.22 -31.17 12.19
CA VAL A 455 3.50 -30.15 11.40
C VAL A 455 2.87 -30.77 10.15
N ILE A 456 3.61 -31.60 9.40
CA ILE A 456 3.15 -32.15 8.12
C ILE A 456 1.86 -32.97 8.27
N PRO A 457 1.76 -33.95 9.20
CA PRO A 457 0.53 -34.72 9.36
C PRO A 457 -0.67 -33.85 9.75
N TYR A 458 -0.46 -32.84 10.60
CA TYR A 458 -1.51 -31.91 11.00
C TYR A 458 -2.03 -31.08 9.82
N LEU A 459 -1.11 -30.48 9.03
CA LEU A 459 -1.51 -29.63 7.91
C LEU A 459 -2.20 -30.43 6.80
N LYS A 460 -1.84 -31.69 6.56
CA LYS A 460 -2.54 -32.56 5.61
C LYS A 460 -4.05 -32.68 5.91
N GLU A 461 -4.42 -32.68 7.19
CA GLU A 461 -5.81 -32.82 7.61
C GLU A 461 -6.50 -31.47 7.88
N HIS A 462 -5.76 -30.45 8.30
CA HIS A 462 -6.32 -29.23 8.89
C HIS A 462 -5.91 -27.94 8.20
N ILE A 463 -5.56 -27.97 6.92
CA ILE A 463 -5.45 -26.77 6.11
C ILE A 463 -6.58 -26.72 5.08
N SER A 464 -7.14 -25.55 4.81
CA SER A 464 -8.08 -25.32 3.70
C SER A 464 -7.98 -23.88 3.21
N TRP A 465 -8.45 -23.61 2.00
CA TRP A 465 -8.41 -22.27 1.42
C TRP A 465 -9.64 -21.97 0.57
N GLY A 466 -10.06 -20.71 0.61
CA GLY A 466 -11.19 -20.15 -0.13
C GLY A 466 -10.77 -18.85 -0.82
N VAL A 467 -11.48 -18.42 -1.86
CA VAL A 467 -11.20 -17.16 -2.56
C VAL A 467 -12.43 -16.27 -2.56
N ILE A 468 -12.27 -14.99 -2.20
CA ILE A 468 -13.28 -13.94 -2.33
C ILE A 468 -12.81 -12.94 -3.38
N LYS A 469 -13.67 -12.61 -4.34
CA LYS A 469 -13.41 -11.57 -5.35
C LYS A 469 -13.65 -10.16 -4.77
N ALA A 470 -13.17 -9.14 -5.45
CA ALA A 470 -13.37 -7.74 -5.09
C ALA A 470 -14.85 -7.34 -4.83
N ASN A 471 -15.80 -8.00 -5.50
CA ASN A 471 -17.23 -7.74 -5.36
C ASN A 471 -17.89 -8.48 -4.16
N GLY A 472 -17.13 -9.29 -3.42
CA GLY A 472 -17.60 -10.09 -2.29
C GLY A 472 -18.05 -11.51 -2.62
N GLU A 473 -18.09 -11.88 -3.91
CA GLU A 473 -18.48 -13.23 -4.32
C GLU A 473 -17.37 -14.25 -4.01
N VAL A 474 -17.77 -15.42 -3.52
CA VAL A 474 -16.87 -16.57 -3.40
C VAL A 474 -16.55 -17.10 -4.80
N ALA A 475 -15.27 -17.17 -5.14
CA ALA A 475 -14.83 -17.73 -6.41
C ALA A 475 -14.84 -19.27 -6.35
N ASP A 476 -15.26 -19.89 -7.45
CA ASP A 476 -15.16 -21.34 -7.62
C ASP A 476 -13.72 -21.71 -8.00
N ILE A 477 -12.95 -22.18 -7.01
CA ILE A 477 -11.53 -22.52 -7.18
C ILE A 477 -11.31 -23.62 -8.23
N LYS A 478 -12.32 -24.44 -8.54
CA LYS A 478 -12.21 -25.45 -9.60
C LYS A 478 -12.01 -24.84 -10.99
N LYS A 479 -12.38 -23.57 -11.17
CA LYS A 479 -12.20 -22.84 -12.43
C LYS A 479 -10.81 -22.23 -12.57
N PHE A 480 -9.98 -22.31 -11.53
CA PHE A 480 -8.64 -21.74 -11.56
C PHE A 480 -7.70 -22.71 -12.29
N THR A 481 -7.21 -22.29 -13.44
CA THR A 481 -6.27 -23.00 -14.29
C THR A 481 -4.82 -22.82 -13.87
N THR A 482 -4.45 -21.79 -13.10
CA THR A 482 -3.04 -21.55 -12.70
C THR A 482 -2.79 -21.60 -11.20
N LEU A 483 -3.83 -21.61 -10.36
CA LEU A 483 -3.66 -21.64 -8.91
C LEU A 483 -2.89 -22.88 -8.44
N ASN A 484 -1.84 -22.61 -7.67
CA ASN A 484 -0.94 -23.57 -7.06
C ASN A 484 -0.66 -23.17 -5.60
N VAL A 485 -1.40 -23.76 -4.65
CA VAL A 485 -1.18 -23.59 -3.21
C VAL A 485 -0.21 -24.66 -2.71
N THR A 486 0.93 -24.24 -2.17
CA THR A 486 1.98 -25.10 -1.62
C THR A 486 2.33 -24.68 -0.20
N VAL A 487 2.95 -25.57 0.58
CA VAL A 487 3.45 -25.25 1.92
C VAL A 487 4.97 -25.34 1.92
N ILE A 488 5.62 -24.35 2.52
CA ILE A 488 7.07 -24.28 2.64
C ILE A 488 7.48 -24.12 4.11
N CYS A 489 8.70 -24.55 4.44
CA CYS A 489 9.35 -24.28 5.71
C CYS A 489 10.69 -23.58 5.44
N THR A 490 10.88 -22.39 6.01
CA THR A 490 12.08 -21.57 5.82
C THR A 490 12.83 -21.47 7.14
N PRO A 491 14.12 -21.87 7.22
CA PRO A 491 14.95 -21.58 8.37
C PRO A 491 15.23 -20.08 8.46
N LEU A 492 15.05 -19.50 9.63
CA LEU A 492 15.29 -18.09 9.91
C LEU A 492 16.41 -17.94 10.91
N THR A 493 17.50 -17.29 10.52
CA THR A 493 18.65 -17.09 11.42
C THR A 493 18.63 -15.65 11.95
N PHE A 494 18.67 -15.53 13.28
CA PHE A 494 18.81 -14.25 13.99
C PHE A 494 20.18 -14.20 14.65
N SER A 495 21.07 -13.39 14.09
CA SER A 495 22.36 -13.07 14.74
C SER A 495 22.12 -12.15 15.94
N ASP A 496 22.96 -12.24 16.98
CA ASP A 496 22.85 -11.37 18.15
C ASP A 496 22.74 -9.88 17.77
N GLY A 497 21.69 -9.22 18.26
CA GLY A 497 21.42 -7.80 17.99
C GLY A 497 20.84 -7.49 16.60
N ALA A 498 20.64 -8.49 15.73
CA ALA A 498 20.01 -8.30 14.43
C ALA A 498 18.53 -7.92 14.60
N LYS A 499 18.12 -6.83 13.94
CA LYS A 499 16.72 -6.39 13.93
C LYS A 499 15.84 -7.24 13.01
N TYR A 500 16.43 -7.84 11.98
CA TYR A 500 15.73 -8.63 10.96
C TYR A 500 16.50 -9.94 10.76
N PRO A 501 15.80 -11.06 10.51
CA PRO A 501 16.44 -12.34 10.24
C PRO A 501 17.02 -12.40 8.84
N THR A 502 18.00 -13.30 8.68
CA THR A 502 18.41 -13.81 7.37
C THR A 502 17.60 -15.06 7.05
N GLU A 503 17.04 -15.12 5.84
CA GLU A 503 16.26 -16.27 5.39
C GLU A 503 17.18 -17.33 4.76
N GLY A 504 17.09 -18.56 5.27
CA GLY A 504 17.73 -19.72 4.68
C GLY A 504 16.96 -20.25 3.47
N ARG A 505 17.48 -21.30 2.83
CA ARG A 505 16.81 -21.92 1.68
C ARG A 505 15.50 -22.57 2.12
N PRO A 506 14.34 -22.20 1.54
CA PRO A 506 13.07 -22.82 1.87
C PRO A 506 13.00 -24.27 1.37
N LYS A 507 12.41 -25.14 2.17
CA LYS A 507 12.03 -26.50 1.77
C LYS A 507 10.54 -26.55 1.45
N VAL A 508 10.21 -27.05 0.27
CA VAL A 508 8.82 -27.20 -0.20
C VAL A 508 8.28 -28.57 0.23
N TYR A 509 7.03 -28.60 0.68
CA TYR A 509 6.29 -29.79 1.11
C TYR A 509 5.03 -29.96 0.25
N PRO A 510 5.19 -30.38 -1.01
CA PRO A 510 4.07 -30.51 -1.95
C PRO A 510 2.99 -31.49 -1.48
N GLU A 511 3.37 -32.52 -0.73
CA GLU A 511 2.49 -33.56 -0.24
C GLU A 511 1.40 -33.08 0.72
N ILE A 512 1.51 -31.85 1.26
CA ILE A 512 0.49 -31.28 2.15
C ILE A 512 -0.77 -30.88 1.36
N THR A 513 -0.60 -30.44 0.11
CA THR A 513 -1.70 -29.92 -0.71
C THR A 513 -1.92 -30.69 -2.01
N ARG A 514 -1.01 -31.60 -2.37
CA ARG A 514 -1.10 -32.45 -3.58
C ARG A 514 -2.46 -33.17 -3.66
N GLY A 515 -3.04 -33.16 -4.85
CA GLY A 515 -4.33 -33.82 -5.16
C GLY A 515 -5.57 -33.05 -4.67
N ARG A 516 -5.41 -31.89 -4.03
CA ARG A 516 -6.51 -31.01 -3.61
C ARG A 516 -6.78 -29.96 -4.67
N VAL A 517 -8.03 -29.51 -4.79
CA VAL A 517 -8.44 -28.46 -5.74
C VAL A 517 -7.65 -27.17 -5.49
N GLY A 518 -6.89 -26.70 -6.50
CA GLY A 518 -6.00 -25.54 -6.39
C GLY A 518 -4.72 -25.78 -5.56
N GLY A 519 -4.46 -27.01 -5.13
CA GLY A 519 -3.25 -27.39 -4.40
C GLY A 519 -2.05 -27.63 -5.33
N HIS A 520 -1.00 -28.28 -4.81
CA HIS A 520 0.21 -28.54 -5.57
C HIS A 520 -0.07 -29.36 -6.84
N ARG A 521 0.55 -28.93 -7.96
CA ARG A 521 0.52 -29.60 -9.26
C ARG A 521 1.91 -30.16 -9.58
N ASP A 522 1.97 -31.40 -10.03
CA ASP A 522 3.24 -32.09 -10.33
C ASP A 522 3.87 -31.60 -11.65
N ASP A 523 3.14 -30.80 -12.44
CA ASP A 523 3.48 -30.35 -13.79
C ASP A 523 4.57 -29.26 -13.85
N GLN A 524 5.12 -28.83 -12.70
CA GLN A 524 6.13 -27.76 -12.59
C GLN A 524 7.54 -28.26 -12.22
N GLU A 525 7.83 -29.56 -12.28
CA GLU A 525 9.15 -30.14 -11.96
C GLU A 525 10.14 -30.28 -13.14
N ASN A 526 9.90 -29.63 -14.30
CA ASN A 526 10.86 -29.62 -15.42
C ASN A 526 11.62 -28.30 -15.55
#